data_AF-A0A9E3W7P5-F1
#
_entry.id   AF-A0A9E3W7P5-F1
#
_cell.length_a   1.000
_cell.length_b   1.000
_cell.length_c   1.000
_cell.angle_alpha   90.00
_cell.angle_beta   90.00
_cell.angle_gamma   90.00
#
_symmetry.space_group_name_H-M   'P 1'
#
loop_
_entity.id
_entity.type
_entity.pdbx_description
1 polymer ?
#
loop_
_entity_poly.entity_id
_entity_poly.type
_entity_poly.pdbx_seq_one_letter_code
_entity_poly.pdbx_strand_id
1 'polypeptide(L)'
;FEVAERLPVSFFRAGLFKNLLPIDTLVAADSLLQQTGLFYAPSIFVHGIARGMASDHLSSSDIFACPDCGKRLRREEDQMVCEADGLRWAIRDGIYDFKAPLE
;
A
#
# COMPACT_ATOMS: atom_id res chain seq x y z
N PHE A 1 10.17 11.28 -6.44
CA PHE A 1 9.60 11.73 -5.16
C PHE A 1 10.75 12.02 -4.20
N GLU A 2 10.54 12.90 -3.24
CA GLU A 2 11.50 13.21 -2.17
C GLU A 2 10.94 12.70 -0.84
N VAL A 3 11.80 12.18 0.02
CA VAL A 3 11.41 11.80 1.38
C VAL A 3 11.67 12.99 2.30
N ALA A 4 10.59 13.62 2.75
CA ALA A 4 10.66 14.76 3.66
C ALA A 4 10.98 14.31 5.08
N GLU A 5 10.24 13.32 5.58
CA GLU A 5 10.35 12.86 6.96
C GLU A 5 10.26 11.34 7.06
N ARG A 6 10.86 10.79 8.12
CA ARG A 6 10.82 9.37 8.43
C ARG A 6 10.56 9.20 9.92
N LEU A 7 9.61 8.33 10.27
CA LEU A 7 9.20 8.09 11.65
C LEU A 7 9.22 6.58 11.94
N PRO A 8 10.09 6.10 12.84
CA PRO A 8 10.08 4.71 13.30
C PRO A 8 8.73 4.35 13.94
N VAL A 9 8.13 3.20 13.56
CA VAL A 9 6.78 2.84 14.05
C VAL A 9 6.77 2.52 15.55
N SER A 10 7.69 1.65 16.00
CA SER A 10 7.82 1.27 17.42
C SER A 10 9.15 0.57 17.66
N PHE A 11 9.83 0.94 18.75
CA PHE A 11 11.08 0.34 19.20
C PHE A 11 10.83 -0.83 20.17
N PHE A 12 9.75 -0.78 20.96
CA PHE A 12 9.44 -1.78 21.99
C PHE A 12 8.54 -2.92 21.49
N ARG A 13 8.99 -3.66 20.47
CA ARG A 13 8.22 -4.75 19.86
C ARG A 13 8.33 -6.11 20.59
N ALA A 14 9.22 -6.24 21.57
CA ALA A 14 9.34 -7.49 22.35
C ALA A 14 8.17 -7.63 23.35
N GLY A 15 7.56 -8.82 23.40
CA GLY A 15 6.41 -9.10 24.26
C GLY A 15 6.68 -8.91 25.76
N LEU A 16 7.93 -9.02 26.20
CA LEU A 16 8.35 -8.80 27.58
C LEU A 16 7.97 -7.40 28.09
N PHE A 17 8.17 -6.36 27.28
CA PHE A 17 7.85 -4.98 27.66
C PHE A 17 6.35 -4.77 27.84
N LYS A 18 5.54 -5.42 27.00
CA LYS A 18 4.08 -5.33 27.04
C LYS A 18 3.46 -6.00 28.27
N ASN A 19 4.17 -6.97 28.85
CA ASN A 19 3.72 -7.68 30.05
C ASN A 19 4.14 -6.97 31.35
N LEU A 20 5.17 -6.13 31.29
CA LEU A 20 5.77 -5.49 32.47
C LEU A 20 5.41 -4.01 32.62
N LEU A 21 5.08 -3.33 31.52
CA LEU A 21 4.87 -1.89 31.50
C LEU A 21 3.45 -1.53 31.04
N PRO A 22 2.81 -0.52 31.66
CA PRO A 22 1.58 0.06 31.15
C PRO A 22 1.75 0.58 29.72
N ILE A 23 0.68 0.49 28.93
CA ILE A 23 0.70 0.91 27.52
C ILE A 23 1.08 2.38 27.34
N ASP A 24 0.60 3.27 28.22
CA ASP A 24 0.88 4.71 28.13
C ASP A 24 2.37 5.02 28.30
N THR A 25 3.06 4.26 29.16
CA THR A 25 4.51 4.40 29.34
C THR A 25 5.27 3.96 28.09
N LEU A 26 4.84 2.87 27.46
CA LEU A 26 5.45 2.38 26.22
C LEU A 26 5.26 3.39 25.08
N VAL A 27 4.05 3.96 24.96
CA VAL A 27 3.73 4.98 23.95
C VAL A 27 4.59 6.23 24.17
N ALA A 28 4.69 6.73 25.40
CA ALA A 28 5.50 7.90 25.71
C ALA A 28 7.00 7.67 25.40
N ALA A 29 7.52 6.48 25.74
CA ALA A 29 8.89 6.11 25.45
C ALA A 29 9.14 5.98 23.93
N ASP A 30 8.21 5.36 23.18
CA ASP A 30 8.29 5.30 21.71
C ASP A 30 8.26 6.71 21.08
N SER A 31 7.40 7.61 21.56
CA SER A 31 7.34 9.00 21.07
C SER A 31 8.63 9.77 21.30
N LEU A 32 9.30 9.57 22.46
CA LEU A 32 10.59 10.19 22.73
C LEU A 32 11.68 9.64 21.79
N LEU A 33 11.72 8.31 21.61
CA LEU A 33 12.70 7.66 20.73
C LEU A 33 12.49 8.02 19.26
N GLN A 34 11.24 8.20 18.82
CA GLN A 34 10.92 8.65 17.47
C GLN A 34 11.58 9.99 17.11
N GLN A 35 11.77 10.89 18.08
CA GLN A 35 12.41 12.19 17.88
C GLN A 35 13.94 12.10 17.72
N THR A 36 14.55 10.96 18.06
CA THR A 36 16.02 10.80 18.02
C THR A 36 16.58 10.57 16.61
N GLY A 37 15.72 10.26 15.64
CA GLY A 37 16.16 9.91 14.28
C GLY A 37 16.81 8.53 14.15
N LEU A 38 16.76 7.70 15.20
CA LEU A 38 17.26 6.32 15.15
C LEU A 38 16.31 5.43 14.35
N PHE A 39 16.76 4.92 13.21
CA PHE A 39 15.99 4.02 12.35
C PHE A 39 16.23 2.54 12.67
N TYR A 40 16.11 2.16 13.94
CA TYR A 40 16.29 0.77 14.38
C TYR A 40 14.99 -0.05 14.32
N ALA A 41 13.82 0.60 14.30
CA ALA A 41 12.54 -0.08 14.23
C ALA A 41 12.39 -0.83 12.88
N PRO A 42 11.81 -2.05 12.88
CA PRO A 42 11.68 -2.86 11.66
C PRO A 42 10.65 -2.31 10.65
N SER A 43 9.87 -1.29 11.04
CA SER A 43 8.90 -0.62 10.17
C SER A 43 9.03 0.89 10.38
N ILE A 44 8.99 1.64 9.27
CA ILE A 44 9.23 3.09 9.25
C ILE A 44 8.15 3.74 8.39
N PHE A 45 7.46 4.74 8.93
CA PHE A 45 6.59 5.61 8.14
C PHE A 45 7.42 6.65 7.40
N VAL A 46 7.02 6.96 6.17
CA VAL A 46 7.75 7.88 5.31
C VAL A 46 6.77 8.91 4.76
N HIS A 47 7.06 10.20 4.98
CA HIS A 47 6.37 11.28 4.33
C HIS A 47 7.04 11.55 2.98
N GLY A 48 6.46 10.99 1.92
CA GLY A 48 6.92 11.16 0.54
C GLY A 48 6.20 12.32 -0.14
N ILE A 49 6.97 13.25 -0.70
CA ILE A 49 6.46 14.38 -1.49
C ILE A 49 6.77 14.12 -2.96
N ALA A 50 5.75 14.13 -3.82
CA ALA A 50 5.94 14.12 -5.26
C ALA A 50 6.61 15.45 -5.70
N ARG A 51 7.66 15.37 -6.51
CA ARG A 51 8.38 16.54 -7.03
C ARG A 51 8.31 16.54 -8.55
N GLY A 52 8.17 17.73 -9.13
CA GLY A 52 8.04 17.95 -10.58
C GLY A 52 6.60 17.83 -11.09
N MET A 53 6.40 18.21 -12.35
CA MET A 53 5.20 17.83 -13.11
C MET A 53 5.34 16.36 -13.50
N ALA A 54 4.69 15.48 -12.75
CA ALA A 54 4.51 14.12 -13.21
C ALA A 54 3.42 14.11 -14.29
N SER A 55 3.58 13.24 -15.29
CA SER A 55 2.49 12.89 -16.20
C SER A 55 1.27 12.51 -15.36
N ASP A 56 0.10 13.01 -15.73
CA ASP A 56 -1.13 12.56 -15.10
C ASP A 56 -1.37 11.08 -15.47
N HIS A 57 -1.06 10.19 -14.53
CA HIS A 57 -1.31 8.75 -14.64
C HIS A 57 -2.69 8.37 -14.09
N LEU A 58 -3.61 9.32 -13.88
CA LEU A 58 -5.00 9.05 -13.48
C LEU A 58 -5.82 8.29 -14.55
N SER A 59 -5.23 8.01 -15.71
CA SER A 59 -5.73 6.99 -16.64
C SER A 59 -5.76 5.62 -15.94
N SER A 60 -6.84 5.36 -15.20
CA SER A 60 -7.09 4.09 -14.50
C SER A 60 -7.08 2.88 -15.44
N SER A 61 -7.19 3.08 -16.75
CA SER A 61 -7.08 2.00 -17.73
C SER A 61 -5.68 1.41 -17.86
N ASP A 62 -4.63 2.09 -17.37
CA ASP A 62 -3.24 1.62 -17.47
C ASP A 62 -2.76 0.79 -16.26
N ILE A 63 -3.48 0.82 -15.14
CA ILE A 63 -3.00 0.22 -13.88
C ILE A 63 -3.34 -1.26 -13.72
N PHE A 64 -4.23 -1.79 -14.56
CA PHE A 64 -4.76 -3.14 -14.43
C PHE A 64 -4.02 -4.15 -15.31
N ALA A 65 -3.63 -5.26 -14.68
CA ALA A 65 -3.02 -6.42 -15.33
C ALA A 65 -3.83 -7.69 -15.03
N CYS A 66 -3.88 -8.59 -16.01
CA CYS A 66 -4.53 -9.89 -15.90
C CYS A 66 -3.89 -10.71 -14.77
N PRO A 67 -4.68 -11.23 -13.81
CA PRO A 67 -4.18 -12.12 -12.77
C PRO A 67 -3.48 -13.38 -13.29
N ASP A 68 -3.88 -13.88 -14.46
CA ASP A 68 -3.40 -15.16 -14.99
C ASP A 68 -2.16 -15.01 -15.88
N CYS A 69 -2.18 -14.04 -16.80
CA CYS A 69 -1.11 -13.88 -17.79
C CYS A 69 -0.26 -12.60 -17.62
N GLY A 70 -0.64 -11.70 -16.71
CA GLY A 70 0.07 -10.45 -16.43
C GLY A 70 0.01 -9.40 -17.56
N LYS A 71 -0.77 -9.63 -18.62
CA LYS A 71 -0.96 -8.67 -19.73
C LYS A 71 -2.01 -7.63 -19.35
N ARG A 72 -2.05 -6.55 -20.12
CA ARG A 72 -2.96 -5.43 -19.89
C ARG A 72 -4.42 -5.89 -19.93
N LEU A 73 -5.24 -5.31 -19.05
CA LEU A 73 -6.70 -5.41 -19.11
C LEU A 73 -7.31 -4.16 -19.74
N ARG A 74 -8.26 -4.38 -20.64
CA ARG A 74 -9.12 -3.33 -21.20
C ARG A 74 -10.43 -3.31 -20.44
N ARG A 75 -10.90 -2.11 -20.06
CA ARG A 75 -12.22 -1.96 -19.46
C ARG A 75 -13.30 -1.98 -20.54
N GLU A 76 -14.31 -2.81 -20.35
CA GLU A 76 -15.53 -2.88 -21.16
C GLU A 76 -16.73 -2.81 -20.22
N GLU A 77 -17.35 -1.63 -20.10
CA GLU A 77 -18.47 -1.35 -19.20
C GLU A 77 -18.18 -1.77 -17.74
N ASP A 78 -18.86 -2.83 -17.28
CA ASP A 78 -18.77 -3.43 -15.96
C ASP A 78 -17.86 -4.67 -15.96
N GLN A 79 -16.88 -4.70 -16.87
CA GLN A 79 -15.94 -5.79 -16.99
C GLN A 79 -14.53 -5.31 -17.33
N MET A 80 -13.55 -6.11 -16.95
CA MET A 80 -12.17 -6.01 -17.41
C MET A 80 -11.90 -7.22 -18.29
N VAL A 81 -11.38 -7.01 -19.50
CA VAL A 81 -11.13 -8.06 -20.49
C VAL A 81 -9.64 -8.10 -20.80
N CYS A 82 -9.05 -9.30 -20.76
CA CYS A 82 -7.67 -9.48 -21.19
C CYS A 82 -7.61 -9.71 -22.70
N GLU A 83 -6.80 -8.91 -23.39
CA GLU A 83 -6.61 -9.05 -24.84
C GLU A 83 -5.70 -10.23 -25.22
N ALA A 84 -5.05 -10.89 -24.25
CA ALA A 84 -4.10 -11.97 -24.50
C ALA A 84 -4.69 -13.38 -24.32
N ASP A 85 -5.45 -13.60 -23.24
CA ASP A 85 -6.09 -14.89 -22.95
C ASP A 85 -7.61 -14.87 -23.13
N GLY A 86 -8.22 -13.69 -23.29
CA GLY A 86 -9.65 -13.51 -23.48
C GLY A 86 -10.49 -13.62 -22.20
N LEU A 87 -9.85 -13.84 -21.05
CA LEU A 87 -10.55 -13.92 -19.76
C LEU A 87 -11.14 -12.56 -19.39
N ARG A 88 -12.21 -12.62 -18.59
CA ARG A 88 -13.04 -11.46 -18.22
C ARG A 88 -13.20 -11.43 -16.71
N TRP A 89 -13.21 -10.26 -16.11
CA TRP A 89 -13.43 -10.06 -14.66
C TRP A 89 -14.52 -9.03 -14.45
N ALA A 90 -15.37 -9.21 -13.44
CA ALA A 90 -16.48 -8.29 -13.18
C ALA A 90 -16.03 -7.01 -12.50
N ILE A 91 -16.76 -5.94 -12.76
CA ILE A 91 -16.82 -4.73 -11.97
C ILE A 91 -18.23 -4.67 -11.38
N ARG A 92 -18.35 -4.66 -10.06
CA ARG A 92 -19.65 -4.64 -9.36
C ARG A 92 -19.70 -3.39 -8.49
N ASP A 93 -20.61 -2.48 -8.78
CA ASP A 93 -20.76 -1.22 -8.04
C ASP A 93 -19.43 -0.42 -7.97
N GLY A 94 -18.64 -0.45 -9.05
CA GLY A 94 -17.32 0.19 -9.12
C GLY A 94 -16.17 -0.58 -8.45
N ILE A 95 -16.45 -1.77 -7.90
CA ILE A 95 -15.45 -2.66 -7.31
C ILE A 95 -14.98 -3.66 -8.35
N TYR A 96 -13.67 -3.67 -8.63
CA TYR A 96 -13.04 -4.62 -9.54
C TYR A 96 -12.85 -5.98 -8.84
N ASP A 97 -13.52 -7.03 -9.34
CA ASP A 97 -13.50 -8.38 -8.78
C ASP A 97 -12.57 -9.29 -9.60
N PHE A 98 -11.31 -9.39 -9.14
CA PHE A 98 -10.30 -10.27 -9.71
C PHE A 98 -10.21 -11.65 -9.03
N LYS A 99 -11.23 -12.04 -8.25
CA LYS A 99 -11.20 -13.31 -7.50
C LYS A 99 -11.34 -14.53 -8.42
N ALA A 100 -12.20 -14.43 -9.42
CA ALA A 100 -12.43 -15.47 -10.41
C ALA A 100 -12.81 -14.83 -11.75
N PRO A 101 -12.40 -15.42 -12.89
CA PRO A 101 -12.88 -14.97 -14.18
C PRO A 101 -14.39 -15.24 -14.32
N LEU A 102 -15.05 -14.45 -15.16
CA LEU A 102 -16.40 -14.68 -15.62
C LEU A 102 -16.41 -15.85 -16.61
N GLU A 103 -17.44 -16.68 -16.51
CA GLU A 103 -17.73 -17.76 -17.47
C GLU A 103 -18.13 -17.23 -18.85
#